data_AF-A0A7S0Y2K4-F1
#
_entry.id   AF-A0A7S0Y2K4-F1
#
_cell.length_a   1.000
_cell.length_b   1.000
_cell.length_c   1.000
_cell.angle_alpha   90.00
_cell.angle_beta   90.00
_cell.angle_gamma   90.00
#
_symmetry.space_group_name_H-M   'P 1'
#
loop_
_entity.id
_entity.type
_entity.pdbx_description
1 polymer ?
#
loop_
_entity_poly.entity_id
_entity_poly.type
_entity_poly.pdbx_seq_one_letter_code
_entity_poly.pdbx_strand_id
1 'polypeptide(L)'
;ASFARRLLELNPKAEHKEQALKVLKVCDGNKSNAEQIEYDERNPFVVCTVTFKPVYRGSPLSRCGFCNAPFDPSCKGKVCAVCKVAEIGYSGTGLQNSRQQSGRGGRQQKEE
;
A
#
# COMPACT_ATOMS: atom_id res chain seq x y z
N ALA A 1 -9.14 -8.33 -18.50
CA ALA A 1 -10.36 -7.79 -17.88
C ALA A 1 -10.48 -8.17 -16.40
N SER A 2 -9.46 -7.85 -15.59
CA SER A 2 -9.40 -8.29 -14.19
C SER A 2 -10.30 -7.48 -13.25
N PHE A 3 -10.38 -6.15 -13.43
CA PHE A 3 -11.22 -5.29 -12.59
C PHE A 3 -12.70 -5.67 -12.60
N ALA A 4 -13.27 -5.96 -13.78
CA ALA A 4 -14.67 -6.37 -13.90
C ALA A 4 -14.94 -7.69 -13.16
N ARG A 5 -14.00 -8.65 -13.20
CA ARG A 5 -14.13 -9.93 -12.47
C ARG A 5 -14.09 -9.70 -10.96
N ARG A 6 -13.13 -8.92 -10.46
CA ARG A 6 -13.05 -8.55 -9.03
C ARG A 6 -14.29 -7.81 -8.55
N LEU A 7 -14.85 -6.90 -9.36
CA LEU A 7 -16.09 -6.22 -9.01
C LEU A 7 -17.24 -7.21 -8.83
N LEU A 8 -17.35 -8.21 -9.71
CA LEU A 8 -18.39 -9.25 -9.61
C LEU A 8 -18.20 -10.14 -8.38
N GLU A 9 -16.96 -10.40 -7.95
CA GLU A 9 -16.64 -11.16 -6.73
C GLU A 9 -17.09 -10.44 -5.44
N LEU A 10 -17.20 -9.11 -5.47
CA LEU A 10 -17.67 -8.30 -4.34
C LEU A 10 -19.21 -8.29 -4.16
N ASN A 11 -19.96 -9.05 -4.97
CA ASN A 11 -21.43 -9.10 -4.96
C ASN A 11 -22.10 -7.71 -4.98
N PRO A 12 -21.89 -6.93 -6.05
CA PRO A 12 -22.43 -5.58 -6.15
C PRO A 12 -23.94 -5.61 -6.41
N LYS A 13 -24.60 -4.45 -6.26
CA LYS A 13 -26.02 -4.28 -6.62
C LYS A 13 -26.28 -4.69 -8.09
N ALA A 14 -27.49 -5.16 -8.39
CA ALA A 14 -27.87 -5.72 -9.69
C ALA A 14 -27.49 -4.81 -10.88
N GLU A 15 -27.74 -3.52 -10.78
CA GLU A 15 -27.39 -2.53 -11.80
C GLU A 15 -25.89 -2.56 -12.16
N HIS A 16 -25.01 -2.49 -11.16
CA HIS A 16 -23.55 -2.54 -11.37
C HIS A 16 -23.08 -3.92 -11.86
N LYS A 17 -23.74 -5.00 -11.41
CA LYS A 17 -23.45 -6.36 -11.86
C LYS A 17 -23.71 -6.50 -13.37
N GLU A 18 -24.84 -6.01 -13.85
CA GLU A 18 -25.19 -6.04 -15.28
C GLU A 18 -24.21 -5.24 -16.13
N GLN A 19 -23.82 -4.05 -15.67
CA GLN A 19 -22.81 -3.22 -16.33
C GLN A 19 -21.46 -3.94 -16.40
N ALA A 20 -21.00 -4.53 -15.29
CA ALA A 20 -19.73 -5.27 -15.25
C ALA A 20 -19.73 -6.48 -16.19
N LEU A 21 -20.84 -7.22 -16.29
CA LEU A 21 -20.99 -8.35 -17.22
C LEU A 21 -20.95 -7.91 -18.70
N LYS A 22 -21.59 -6.78 -19.03
CA LYS A 22 -21.52 -6.19 -20.38
C LYS A 22 -20.08 -5.85 -20.76
N VAL A 23 -19.35 -5.17 -19.87
CA VAL A 23 -17.93 -4.84 -20.08
C VAL A 23 -17.09 -6.10 -20.23
N LEU A 24 -17.31 -7.11 -19.38
CA LEU A 24 -16.58 -8.37 -19.44
C LEU A 24 -16.75 -9.09 -20.78
N LYS A 25 -17.97 -9.12 -21.33
CA LYS A 25 -18.28 -9.73 -22.62
C LYS A 25 -17.49 -9.06 -23.77
N VAL A 26 -17.39 -7.72 -23.75
CA VAL A 26 -16.60 -6.97 -24.73
C VAL A 26 -15.11 -7.30 -24.60
N CYS A 27 -14.57 -7.27 -23.38
CA CYS A 27 -13.16 -7.54 -23.16
C CYS A 27 -12.76 -9.01 -23.41
N ASP A 28 -13.68 -9.97 -23.23
CA ASP A 28 -13.39 -11.37 -23.53
C ASP A 28 -13.31 -11.62 -25.05
N GLY A 29 -13.97 -10.79 -25.87
CA GLY A 29 -13.84 -10.79 -27.32
C GLY A 29 -12.55 -10.13 -27.84
N ASN A 30 -12.00 -9.15 -27.12
CA ASN A 30 -10.72 -8.50 -27.45
C ASN A 30 -9.87 -8.27 -26.19
N LYS A 31 -8.93 -9.19 -25.94
CA LYS A 31 -8.07 -9.20 -24.74
C LYS A 31 -6.74 -8.49 -24.99
N SER A 32 -6.79 -7.21 -25.32
CA SER A 32 -5.60 -6.38 -25.50
C SER A 32 -5.63 -5.14 -24.61
N ASN A 33 -4.45 -4.68 -24.20
CA ASN A 33 -4.25 -3.38 -23.57
C ASN A 33 -3.53 -2.50 -24.59
N ALA A 34 -4.06 -1.30 -24.88
CA ALA A 34 -3.46 -0.39 -25.86
C ALA A 34 -2.16 0.24 -25.33
N GLU A 35 -2.14 0.63 -24.06
CA GLU A 35 -1.04 1.33 -23.41
C GLU A 35 -0.36 0.47 -22.35
N GLN A 36 0.95 0.65 -22.21
CA GLN A 36 1.68 0.11 -21.07
C GLN A 36 1.58 1.09 -19.90
N ILE A 37 1.21 0.57 -18.74
CA ILE A 37 1.08 1.35 -17.50
C ILE A 37 1.96 0.74 -16.41
N GLU A 38 2.44 1.58 -15.49
CA GLU A 38 3.23 1.19 -14.32
C GLU A 38 2.31 0.56 -13.25
N TYR A 39 1.65 -0.54 -13.61
CA TYR A 39 0.73 -1.29 -12.74
C TYR A 39 0.81 -2.79 -13.04
N ASP A 40 1.47 -3.52 -12.16
CA ASP A 40 1.37 -4.97 -12.05
C ASP A 40 0.34 -5.37 -10.98
N GLU A 41 -0.70 -6.07 -11.41
CA GLU A 41 -1.78 -6.54 -10.55
C GLU A 41 -1.45 -7.80 -9.75
N ARG A 42 -0.39 -8.52 -10.13
CA ARG A 42 0.02 -9.80 -9.53
C ARG A 42 1.12 -9.63 -8.49
N ASN A 43 1.82 -8.51 -8.53
CA ASN A 43 2.87 -8.17 -7.58
C ASN A 43 2.31 -7.27 -6.46
N PRO A 44 2.28 -7.74 -5.19
CA PRO A 44 1.84 -6.91 -4.08
C PRO A 44 2.68 -5.64 -3.95
N PHE A 45 2.00 -4.51 -3.74
CA PHE A 45 2.64 -3.21 -3.55
C PHE A 45 1.95 -2.41 -2.45
N VAL A 46 2.64 -1.38 -1.97
CA VAL A 46 2.06 -0.29 -1.19
C VAL A 46 2.17 1.01 -1.97
N VAL A 47 1.29 1.97 -1.74
CA VAL A 47 1.32 3.26 -2.45
C VAL A 47 2.14 4.25 -1.65
N CYS A 48 3.13 4.90 -2.26
CA CYS A 48 3.85 6.00 -1.60
C CYS A 48 2.90 7.18 -1.34
N THR A 49 2.89 7.69 -0.12
CA THR A 49 1.91 8.72 0.30
C THR A 49 2.23 10.14 -0.21
N VAL A 50 3.31 10.31 -0.98
CA VAL A 50 3.70 11.60 -1.57
C VAL A 50 3.64 11.55 -3.09
N THR A 51 4.25 10.52 -3.69
CA THR A 51 4.33 10.40 -5.15
C THR A 51 3.14 9.68 -5.77
N PHE A 52 2.32 9.00 -4.94
CA PHE A 52 1.21 8.14 -5.37
C PHE A 52 1.61 7.02 -6.34
N LYS A 53 2.89 6.66 -6.35
CA LYS A 53 3.42 5.53 -7.13
C LYS A 53 3.39 4.22 -6.33
N PRO A 54 3.25 3.07 -7.00
CA PRO A 54 3.39 1.78 -6.36
C PRO A 54 4.85 1.53 -5.94
N VAL A 55 5.04 1.10 -4.70
CA VAL A 55 6.30 0.55 -4.18
C VAL A 55 6.11 -0.95 -4.03
N TYR A 56 6.69 -1.69 -4.99
CA TYR A 56 6.54 -3.13 -5.08
C TYR A 56 7.30 -3.88 -3.98
N ARG A 57 6.81 -5.07 -3.64
CA ARG A 57 7.46 -5.95 -2.67
C ARG A 57 8.92 -6.23 -3.10
N GLY A 58 9.84 -6.12 -2.14
CA GLY A 58 11.29 -6.27 -2.36
C GLY A 58 12.00 -4.96 -2.71
N SER A 59 11.27 -3.90 -3.07
CA SER A 59 11.85 -2.56 -3.24
C SER A 59 12.09 -1.91 -1.87
N PRO A 60 13.10 -1.03 -1.76
CA PRO A 60 13.33 -0.27 -0.53
C PRO A 60 12.13 0.62 -0.22
N LEU A 61 11.69 0.59 1.04
CA LEU A 61 10.51 1.31 1.52
C LEU A 61 10.86 2.00 2.84
N SER A 62 10.54 3.29 2.95
CA SER A 62 10.61 4.02 4.22
C SER A 62 9.22 4.14 4.83
N ARG A 63 9.14 4.02 6.16
CA ARG A 63 7.87 4.16 6.89
C ARG A 63 7.95 5.27 7.92
N CYS A 64 6.84 5.96 8.14
CA CYS A 64 6.73 6.90 9.25
C CYS A 64 6.88 6.18 10.60
N GLY A 65 7.74 6.69 11.48
CA GLY A 65 8.00 6.09 12.80
C GLY A 65 6.80 6.10 13.77
N PHE A 66 5.70 6.77 13.40
CA PHE A 66 4.49 6.86 14.19
C PHE A 66 3.28 6.18 13.54
N CYS A 67 2.74 6.75 12.44
CA CYS A 67 1.54 6.21 11.78
C CYS A 67 1.82 5.08 10.79
N ASN A 68 3.08 4.68 10.61
CA ASN A 68 3.52 3.61 9.72
C ASN A 68 3.20 3.80 8.22
N ALA A 69 2.83 5.03 7.83
CA ALA A 69 2.53 5.37 6.45
C ALA A 69 3.74 5.06 5.52
N PRO A 70 3.50 4.47 4.34
CA PRO A 70 4.53 4.11 3.38
C PRO A 70 5.02 5.31 2.55
N PHE A 71 6.33 5.38 2.36
CA PHE A 71 7.00 6.40 1.56
C PHE A 71 8.15 5.81 0.75
N ASP A 72 8.40 6.45 -0.39
CA ASP A 72 9.62 6.22 -1.15
C ASP A 72 10.86 6.58 -0.30
N PRO A 73 11.98 5.85 -0.41
CA PRO A 73 13.21 6.13 0.34
C PRO A 73 13.74 7.56 0.17
N SER A 74 13.48 8.21 -0.98
CA SER A 74 13.84 9.62 -1.22
C SER A 74 13.16 10.61 -0.27
N CYS A 75 12.11 10.19 0.45
CA CYS A 75 11.39 11.02 1.41
C CYS A 75 11.88 10.86 2.86
N LYS A 76 12.88 9.99 3.11
CA LYS A 76 13.45 9.79 4.45
C LYS A 76 13.98 11.11 5.02
N GLY A 77 13.77 11.34 6.32
CA GLY A 77 14.19 12.57 7.00
C GLY A 77 13.21 13.75 6.90
N LYS A 78 12.16 13.65 6.09
CA LYS A 78 11.10 14.67 6.01
C LYS A 78 10.00 14.40 7.02
N VAL A 79 9.21 15.43 7.34
CA VAL A 79 7.99 15.29 8.14
C VAL A 79 6.95 14.50 7.35
N CYS A 80 6.33 13.52 8.01
CA CYS A 80 5.30 12.68 7.43
C CYS A 80 4.09 13.49 6.94
N ALA A 81 3.70 13.35 5.67
CA ALA A 81 2.54 14.05 5.10
C ALA A 81 1.19 13.60 5.70
N VAL A 82 1.12 12.39 6.27
CA VAL A 82 -0.11 11.82 6.84
C VAL A 82 -0.36 12.34 8.24
N CYS A 83 0.54 12.05 9.19
CA CYS A 83 0.36 12.45 10.58
C CYS A 83 0.86 13.86 10.87
N LYS A 84 1.71 14.44 10.01
CA LYS A 84 2.29 15.80 10.13
C LYS A 84 3.11 16.05 11.40
N VAL A 85 3.46 15.02 12.14
CA VAL A 85 4.19 15.13 13.43
C VAL A 85 5.51 14.38 13.47
N ALA A 86 5.58 13.19 12.86
CA ALA A 86 6.75 12.32 12.97
C ALA A 86 7.61 12.37 11.70
N GLU A 87 8.89 12.07 11.85
CA GLU A 87 9.86 11.97 10.77
C GLU A 87 9.76 10.62 10.03
N ILE A 88 9.88 10.65 8.71
CA ILE A 88 9.87 9.47 7.85
C ILE A 88 11.18 8.71 8.01
N GLY A 89 11.09 7.42 8.36
CA GLY A 89 12.24 6.53 8.55
C GLY A 89 12.87 6.61 9.94
N TYR A 90 12.28 7.38 10.86
CA TYR A 90 12.71 7.42 12.26
C TYR A 90 12.40 6.09 12.97
N SER A 91 13.39 5.53 13.66
CA SER A 91 13.24 4.32 14.46
C SER A 91 13.14 4.69 15.94
N GLY A 92 11.92 4.60 16.49
CA GLY A 92 11.66 4.83 17.91
C GLY A 92 11.44 3.55 18.71
N THR A 93 11.06 3.70 19.98
CA THR A 93 10.72 2.59 20.89
C THR A 93 9.37 1.91 20.59
N GLY A 94 8.64 2.39 19.57
CA GLY A 94 7.28 1.96 19.24
C GLY A 94 6.21 2.66 20.08
N LEU A 95 4.94 2.41 19.75
CA LEU A 95 3.79 3.00 20.48
C LEU A 95 3.70 2.42 21.89
N GLN A 96 3.78 3.29 22.90
CA GLN A 96 3.65 2.95 24.32
C GLN A 96 2.30 3.46 24.84
N ASN A 97 1.31 2.58 24.96
CA ASN A 97 -0.05 2.92 25.42
C ASN A 97 -0.51 2.14 26.66
N SER A 98 0.35 1.30 27.23
CA SER A 98 0.05 0.53 28.45
C SER A 98 1.28 0.42 29.36
N ARG A 99 1.07 0.45 30.68
CA ARG A 99 2.12 0.26 31.69
C ARG A 99 2.83 -1.10 31.58
N GLN A 100 2.22 -2.09 30.93
CA GLN A 100 2.86 -3.38 30.68
C GLN A 100 4.01 -3.30 29.67
N GLN A 101 4.00 -2.29 28.79
CA GLN A 101 5.01 -2.12 27.74
C GLN A 101 6.28 -1.43 28.27
N SER A 102 6.16 -0.60 29.31
CA SER A 102 7.27 0.11 29.96
C SER A 102 8.32 -0.80 30.63
N GLY A 103 8.05 -2.09 30.81
CA GLY A 103 8.98 -3.04 31.45
C GLY A 103 9.89 -3.83 30.50
N ARG A 104 9.73 -3.70 29.17
CA ARG A 104 10.45 -4.54 28.18
C ARG A 104 11.57 -3.84 27.41
N GLY A 105 11.84 -2.57 27.67
CA GLY A 105 12.75 -1.70 26.88
C GLY A 105 14.25 -1.96 26.99
N GLY A 106 14.72 -3.21 27.12
CA GLY A 106 16.14 -3.53 27.36
C GLY A 106 16.75 -4.68 26.55
N ARG A 107 16.06 -5.24 25.54
CA ARG A 107 16.64 -6.27 24.65
C ARG A 107 16.28 -6.00 23.20
N GLN A 108 17.08 -5.19 22.51
CA GLN A 108 17.28 -5.36 21.08
C GLN A 108 18.75 -5.62 20.82
N GLN A 109 18.96 -6.75 20.16
CA GLN A 109 20.22 -7.39 19.85
C GLN A 109 21.04 -6.49 18.92
N LYS A 110 22.34 -6.38 19.21
CA LYS A 110 23.35 -6.23 18.15
C LYS A 110 23.30 -7.54 17.35
N GLU A 111 22.91 -7.48 16.09
CA GLU A 111 23.27 -8.50 15.12
C GLU A 111 24.18 -7.82 14.09
N GLU A 112 25.32 -8.49 13.91
CA GLU A 112 26.47 -8.21 13.04
C GLU A 112 26.22 -8.80 11.65
#